data_AF-A0A965AEQ8-F1
#
_entry.id   AF-A0A965AEQ8-F1
#
_cell.length_a   1.000
_cell.length_b   1.000
_cell.length_c   1.000
_cell.angle_alpha   90.00
_cell.angle_beta   90.00
_cell.angle_gamma   90.00
#
_symmetry.space_group_name_H-M   'P 1'
#
loop_
_entity.id
_entity.type
_entity.pdbx_description
1 polymer ?
#
loop_
_entity_poly.entity_id
_entity_poly.type
_entity_poly.pdbx_seq_one_letter_code
_entity_poly.pdbx_strand_id
1 'polypeptide(L)'
;FITIDPARDTVEQLRSYVENFHPRMIGLTGTNEQIAQAARAYRVYYAKSKDGGDTTEYLMDHSSIVFLMDPDGLYVTHFTHATEPDRMAETLRQKIGG
;
A
#
# COMPACT_ATOMS: atom_id res chain seq x y z
N PHE A 1 -0.37 4.75 -2.56
CA PHE A 1 0.05 3.35 -2.75
C PHE A 1 1.57 3.30 -2.63
N ILE A 2 2.11 2.40 -1.82
CA ILE A 2 3.56 2.20 -1.69
C ILE A 2 3.83 0.76 -2.11
N THR A 3 4.69 0.55 -3.10
CA THR A 3 5.06 -0.80 -3.54
C THR A 3 5.96 -1.50 -2.52
N ILE A 4 5.93 -2.83 -2.53
CA ILE A 4 6.85 -3.73 -1.82
C ILE A 4 7.81 -4.45 -2.78
N ASP A 5 7.76 -4.16 -4.08
CA ASP A 5 8.55 -4.81 -5.13
C ASP A 5 9.14 -3.80 -6.14
N PRO A 6 10.21 -3.09 -5.74
CA PRO A 6 10.81 -2.06 -6.59
C PRO A 6 11.53 -2.63 -7.82
N ALA A 7 11.76 -3.95 -7.88
CA ALA A 7 12.40 -4.59 -9.01
C ALA A 7 11.47 -4.67 -10.23
N ARG A 8 10.15 -4.68 -10.01
CA ARG A 8 9.14 -4.70 -11.07
C ARG A 8 8.32 -3.42 -11.16
N ASP A 9 8.25 -2.63 -10.10
CA ASP A 9 7.41 -1.44 -10.01
C ASP A 9 8.24 -0.16 -10.17
N THR A 10 8.62 0.16 -11.41
CA THR A 10 9.28 1.44 -11.73
C THR A 10 8.34 2.62 -11.58
N VAL A 11 8.90 3.84 -11.60
CA VAL A 11 8.11 5.08 -11.53
C VAL A 11 7.10 5.18 -12.68
N GLU A 12 7.51 4.80 -13.89
CA GLU A 12 6.64 4.84 -15.09
C GLU A 12 5.50 3.84 -14.96
N GLN A 13 5.79 2.59 -14.56
CA GLN A 13 4.78 1.55 -14.38
C GLN A 13 3.81 1.92 -13.26
N LEU A 14 4.30 2.42 -12.13
CA LEU A 14 3.43 2.84 -11.02
C LEU A 14 2.56 4.03 -11.39
N ARG A 15 3.08 5.01 -12.16
CA ARG A 15 2.26 6.13 -12.63
C ARG A 15 1.09 5.63 -13.45
N SER A 16 1.36 4.82 -14.48
CA SER A 16 0.30 4.24 -15.31
C SER A 16 -0.64 3.36 -14.48
N TYR A 17 -0.13 2.61 -13.52
CA TYR A 17 -0.95 1.78 -12.64
C TYR A 17 -1.93 2.61 -11.82
N VAL A 18 -1.47 3.60 -11.05
CA VAL A 18 -2.34 4.37 -10.14
C VAL A 18 -3.35 5.26 -10.87
N GLU A 19 -3.02 5.74 -12.07
CA GLU A 19 -3.92 6.53 -12.93
C GLU A 19 -5.17 5.74 -13.34
N ASN A 20 -5.08 4.41 -13.47
CA ASN A 20 -6.24 3.56 -13.77
C ASN A 20 -7.25 3.44 -12.60
N PHE A 21 -6.86 3.82 -11.38
CA PHE A 21 -7.74 3.74 -10.21
C PHE A 21 -8.37 5.08 -9.87
N HIS A 22 -7.56 6.13 -9.70
CA HIS A 22 -8.08 7.46 -9.38
C HIS A 22 -7.02 8.54 -9.66
N PRO A 23 -7.36 9.69 -10.29
CA PRO A 23 -6.40 10.73 -10.66
C PRO A 23 -5.68 11.41 -9.48
N ARG A 24 -6.21 11.27 -8.26
CA ARG A 24 -5.57 11.75 -7.02
C ARG A 24 -4.67 10.70 -6.32
N MET A 25 -4.59 9.48 -6.83
CA MET A 25 -3.74 8.47 -6.21
C MET A 25 -2.27 8.71 -6.53
N ILE A 26 -1.43 8.65 -5.50
CA ILE A 26 0.02 8.77 -5.61
C ILE A 26 0.63 7.39 -5.41
N GLY A 27 1.46 6.96 -6.37
CA GLY A 27 2.30 5.77 -6.27
C GLY A 27 3.70 6.14 -5.77
N LEU A 28 4.22 5.37 -4.82
CA LEU A 28 5.57 5.52 -4.27
C LEU A 28 6.37 4.22 -4.46
N THR A 29 7.60 4.36 -4.91
CA THR A 29 8.64 3.32 -5.01
C THR A 29 9.98 3.88 -4.54
N GLY A 30 11.01 3.04 -4.45
CA GLY A 30 12.33 3.44 -3.96
C GLY A 30 13.30 2.26 -3.98
N THR A 31 14.42 2.40 -3.25
CA THR A 31 15.34 1.27 -3.09
C THR A 31 14.75 0.20 -2.16
N ASN A 32 15.31 -1.01 -2.21
CA ASN A 32 14.93 -2.09 -1.30
C ASN A 32 15.05 -1.68 0.17
N GLU A 33 16.07 -0.88 0.51
CA GLU A 33 16.30 -0.37 1.87
C GLU A 33 15.22 0.62 2.30
N GLN A 34 14.82 1.54 1.41
CA GLN A 34 13.77 2.52 1.68
C GLN A 34 12.41 1.83 1.86
N ILE A 35 12.10 0.85 1.02
CA ILE A 35 10.86 0.05 1.14
C ILE A 35 10.88 -0.77 2.43
N ALA A 36 12.00 -1.42 2.75
CA ALA A 36 12.12 -2.18 4.00
C ALA A 36 12.01 -1.27 5.23
N GLN A 37 12.51 -0.03 5.17
CA GLN A 37 12.33 0.97 6.22
C GLN A 37 10.87 1.36 6.38
N ALA A 38 10.17 1.66 5.28
CA ALA A 38 8.75 1.99 5.29
C ALA A 38 7.90 0.81 5.83
N ALA A 39 8.13 -0.40 5.34
CA ALA A 39 7.43 -1.60 5.79
C ALA A 39 7.62 -1.83 7.31
N ARG A 40 8.84 -1.66 7.82
CA ARG A 40 9.11 -1.75 9.27
C ARG A 40 8.39 -0.65 10.06
N ALA A 41 8.39 0.59 9.58
CA ALA A 41 7.73 1.71 10.26
C ALA A 41 6.22 1.48 10.41
N TYR A 42 5.59 0.87 9.41
CA TYR A 42 4.16 0.55 9.41
C TYR A 42 3.83 -0.89 9.82
N ARG A 43 4.83 -1.67 10.25
CA ARG A 43 4.70 -3.09 10.63
C ARG A 43 4.02 -3.95 9.56
N VAL A 44 4.28 -3.65 8.29
CA VAL A 44 3.77 -4.39 7.13
C VAL A 44 4.70 -5.57 6.86
N TYR A 45 4.12 -6.76 6.73
CA TYR A 45 4.81 -7.94 6.24
C TYR A 45 4.76 -7.96 4.71
N TYR A 46 5.87 -8.36 4.10
CA TYR A 46 5.91 -8.72 2.69
C TYR A 46 7.00 -9.78 2.44
N ALA A 47 6.77 -10.67 1.48
CA ALA A 47 7.74 -11.68 1.06
C ALA A 47 7.46 -12.14 -0.38
N LYS A 48 8.48 -12.67 -1.05
CA LYS A 48 8.26 -13.43 -2.28
C LYS A 48 7.49 -14.71 -1.93
N SER A 49 6.38 -14.93 -2.62
CA SER A 49 5.58 -16.14 -2.46
C SER A 49 6.39 -17.35 -2.92
N LYS A 50 6.23 -18.47 -2.21
CA LYS A 50 6.90 -19.75 -2.51
C LYS A 50 6.20 -20.54 -3.62
N ASP A 51 5.03 -20.09 -4.06
CA ASP A 51 4.16 -20.82 -4.99
C ASP A 51 4.44 -20.50 -6.47
N GLY A 52 5.42 -19.64 -6.75
CA GLY A 52 5.96 -19.47 -8.10
C GLY A 52 6.84 -20.66 -8.43
N GLY A 53 6.38 -21.58 -9.29
CA GLY A 53 7.20 -22.63 -9.87
C GLY A 53 8.41 -22.07 -10.66
N ASP A 54 9.06 -22.90 -11.49
CA ASP A 54 10.27 -22.55 -12.27
C ASP A 54 10.08 -21.45 -13.35
N THR A 55 9.08 -20.57 -13.21
CA THR A 55 8.90 -19.40 -14.07
C THR A 55 9.59 -18.18 -13.48
N THR A 56 10.01 -17.26 -14.35
CA THR A 56 10.56 -15.95 -13.95
C THR A 56 9.50 -15.03 -13.31
N GLU A 57 8.24 -15.45 -13.27
CA GLU A 57 7.12 -14.74 -12.67
C GLU A 57 6.94 -15.17 -11.22
N TYR A 58 7.01 -14.21 -10.30
CA TYR A 58 6.76 -14.44 -8.88
C TYR A 58 5.64 -13.57 -8.36
N LEU A 59 4.99 -14.05 -7.30
CA LEU A 59 4.04 -13.28 -6.53
C LEU A 59 4.70 -12.76 -5.26
N MET A 60 4.12 -11.70 -4.71
CA MET A 60 4.53 -11.15 -3.43
C MET A 60 3.38 -11.27 -2.45
N ASP A 61 3.60 -12.02 -1.37
CA ASP A 61 2.71 -12.00 -0.23
C ASP A 61 2.89 -10.66 0.50
N HIS A 62 1.80 -10.02 0.91
CA HIS A 62 1.86 -8.79 1.69
C HIS A 62 0.67 -8.63 2.64
N SER A 63 0.85 -7.83 3.69
CA SER A 63 -0.27 -7.43 4.55
C SER A 63 -1.30 -6.63 3.73
N SER A 64 -2.55 -7.07 3.74
CA SER A 64 -3.65 -6.41 3.03
C SER A 64 -4.37 -5.41 3.95
N ILE A 65 -3.66 -4.33 4.29
CA ILE A 65 -4.09 -3.29 5.23
C ILE A 65 -3.93 -1.90 4.58
N VAL A 66 -4.94 -1.04 4.76
CA VAL A 66 -4.89 0.38 4.41
C VAL A 66 -4.84 1.20 5.69
N PHE A 67 -3.81 2.04 5.85
CA PHE A 67 -3.64 2.90 7.02
C PHE A 67 -4.28 4.28 6.78
N LEU A 68 -5.01 4.78 7.77
CA LEU A 68 -5.50 6.15 7.83
C LEU A 68 -4.62 6.97 8.77
N MET A 69 -4.04 8.04 8.23
CA MET A 69 -3.23 9.01 8.96
C MET A 69 -3.97 10.35 8.98
N ASP A 70 -3.79 11.15 10.02
CA ASP A 70 -4.32 12.51 10.10
C ASP A 70 -3.41 13.54 9.41
N PRO A 71 -3.81 14.82 9.29
CA PRO A 71 -3.00 15.87 8.66
C PRO A 71 -1.66 16.15 9.35
N ASP A 72 -1.51 15.82 10.63
CA ASP A 72 -0.26 15.95 11.39
C ASP A 72 0.65 14.72 11.20
N GLY A 73 0.20 13.73 10.42
CA GLY A 73 0.94 12.51 10.12
C GLY A 73 0.86 11.45 11.21
N LEU A 74 -0.07 11.59 12.17
CA LEU A 74 -0.28 10.62 13.23
C LEU A 74 -1.22 9.51 12.77
N TYR A 75 -0.99 8.31 13.29
CA TYR A 75 -1.83 7.15 13.00
C TYR A 75 -3.20 7.30 13.66
N VAL A 76 -4.26 7.06 12.89
CA VAL A 76 -5.65 7.17 13.34
C VAL A 76 -6.29 5.79 13.46
N THR A 77 -6.27 5.01 12.38
CA THR A 77 -6.82 3.66 12.30
C THR A 77 -6.31 2.94 11.05
N HIS A 78 -6.71 1.69 10.84
CA HIS A 78 -6.51 0.98 9.59
C HIS A 78 -7.77 0.23 9.15
N PHE A 79 -7.80 -0.17 7.89
CA PHE A 79 -8.85 -0.94 7.25
C PHE A 79 -8.25 -2.21 6.63
N THR A 80 -9.04 -3.29 6.62
CA THR A 80 -8.66 -4.53 5.93
C THR A 80 -9.31 -4.59 4.56
N HIS A 81 -8.86 -5.52 3.71
CA HIS A 81 -9.48 -5.78 2.40
C HIS A 81 -10.98 -6.11 2.47
N ALA A 82 -11.50 -6.51 3.62
CA ALA A 82 -12.92 -6.83 3.83
C ALA A 82 -13.74 -5.64 4.36
N THR A 83 -13.12 -4.46 4.53
CA THR A 83 -13.85 -3.27 5.00
C THR A 83 -14.64 -2.64 3.85
N GLU A 84 -15.95 -2.52 4.03
CA GLU A 84 -16.82 -1.89 3.04
C GLU A 84 -16.55 -0.38 2.86
N PRO A 85 -16.66 0.17 1.64
CA PRO A 85 -16.40 1.58 1.35
C PRO A 85 -17.20 2.56 2.23
N ASP A 86 -18.48 2.26 2.50
CA ASP A 86 -19.34 3.10 3.33
C ASP A 86 -18.83 3.20 4.77
N ARG A 87 -18.27 2.10 5.29
CA ARG A 87 -17.66 2.07 6.63
C ARG A 87 -16.34 2.83 6.67
N MET A 88 -15.55 2.79 5.61
CA MET A 88 -14.38 3.64 5.48
C MET A 88 -14.80 5.12 5.50
N ALA A 89 -15.76 5.52 4.66
CA ALA A 89 -16.22 6.90 4.55
C ALA A 89 -16.83 7.44 5.85
N GLU A 90 -17.61 6.63 6.56
CA GLU A 90 -18.14 6.96 7.89
C GLU A 90 -17.00 7.18 8.90
N THR A 91 -16.02 6.28 8.93
CA THR A 91 -14.87 6.39 9.83
C THR A 91 -14.05 7.66 9.55
N LEU A 92 -13.85 8.02 8.28
CA LEU A 92 -13.18 9.27 7.90
C LEU A 92 -13.93 10.49 8.44
N ARG A 93 -15.25 10.56 8.27
CA ARG A 93 -16.06 11.67 8.80
C ARG A 93 -15.98 11.77 10.32
N GLN A 94 -16.02 10.64 11.03
CA GLN A 94 -16.00 10.64 12.50
C GLN A 94 -14.63 10.99 13.09
N LYS A 95 -13.54 10.56 12.46
CA LYS A 95 -12.19 10.67 13.03
C LYS A 95 -11.36 11.84 12.49
N ILE A 96 -11.69 12.33 11.29
CA ILE A 96 -10.94 13.39 10.59
C ILE A 96 -11.85 14.55 10.18
N GLY A 97 -13.16 14.31 10.02
CA GLY A 97 -14.14 15.33 9.66
C GLY A 97 -14.52 16.22 10.85
N GLY A 98 -13.65 17.17 11.17
CA GLY A 98 -13.98 18.40 11.89
C GLY A 98 -14.20 19.55 10.92
#